data_AF-A0A497IED4-F1
#
_entry.id   AF-A0A497IED4-F1
#
_cell.length_a   1.000
_cell.length_b   1.000
_cell.length_c   1.000
_cell.angle_alpha   90.00
_cell.angle_beta   90.00
_cell.angle_gamma   90.00
#
_symmetry.space_group_name_H-M   'P 1'
#
loop_
_entity.id
_entity.type
_entity.pdbx_description
1 polymer ?
#
loop_
_entity_poly.entity_id
_entity_poly.type
_entity_poly.pdbx_seq_one_letter_code
_entity_poly.pdbx_strand_id
1 'polypeptide(L)'
;MKAFEEIFRIAKKNNVFKKKKLDVAADLHDWLYYGDKNDLMVCETKPQKGTTHCFRFATINIVESGRRFTLLATLMGVFSQKHKVLNELLAYAKKKININNVYVDRGFFNVKCIQVLQEHKVK
;
A
#
# COMPACT_ATOMS: atom_id res chain seq x y z
N MET A 1 7.29 -9.11 -7.37
CA MET A 1 6.55 -9.93 -6.39
C MET A 1 7.41 -10.93 -5.60
N LYS A 2 8.38 -11.65 -6.19
CA LYS A 2 9.15 -12.70 -5.48
C LYS A 2 9.77 -12.27 -4.14
N ALA A 3 10.28 -11.03 -4.04
CA ALA A 3 10.88 -10.53 -2.80
C ALA A 3 9.89 -10.48 -1.61
N PHE A 4 8.70 -9.89 -1.82
CA PHE A 4 7.67 -9.80 -0.77
C PHE A 4 7.20 -11.18 -0.31
N GLU A 5 7.02 -12.11 -1.25
CA GLU A 5 6.66 -13.50 -0.96
C GLU A 5 7.69 -14.17 -0.06
N GLU A 6 8.97 -14.01 -0.40
CA GLU A 6 10.07 -14.63 0.34
C GLU A 6 10.23 -14.03 1.75
N ILE A 7 10.15 -12.70 1.86
CA ILE A 7 10.19 -12.01 3.15
C ILE A 7 9.00 -12.44 4.04
N PHE A 8 7.80 -12.55 3.46
CA PHE A 8 6.62 -13.03 4.18
C PHE A 8 6.77 -14.49 4.63
N ARG A 9 7.33 -15.35 3.77
CA ARG A 9 7.62 -16.77 4.09
C ARG A 9 8.57 -16.87 5.28
N ILE A 10 9.66 -16.10 5.27
CA ILE A 10 10.63 -16.04 6.37
C ILE A 10 9.96 -15.53 7.65
N ALA A 11 9.13 -14.49 7.57
CA ALA A 11 8.42 -13.95 8.73
C ALA A 11 7.45 -14.96 9.35
N LYS A 12 6.69 -15.71 8.52
CA LYS A 12 5.84 -16.79 9.02
C LYS A 12 6.66 -17.93 9.65
N LYS A 13 7.76 -18.36 9.01
CA LYS A 13 8.62 -19.42 9.56
C LYS A 13 9.15 -19.07 10.96
N ASN A 14 9.42 -17.78 11.21
CA ASN A 14 9.92 -17.29 12.49
C ASN A 14 8.80 -16.86 13.47
N ASN A 15 7.53 -17.16 13.19
CA ASN A 15 6.38 -16.79 14.03
C ASN A 15 6.35 -15.30 14.41
N VAL A 16 6.70 -14.42 13.45
CA VAL A 16 6.71 -12.97 13.67
C VAL A 16 5.32 -12.43 14.04
N PHE A 17 4.27 -13.01 13.46
CA PHE A 17 2.87 -12.62 13.68
C PHE A 17 2.23 -13.52 14.74
N LYS A 18 1.76 -12.92 15.84
CA LYS A 18 1.23 -13.71 16.98
C LYS A 18 -0.29 -13.85 16.97
N LYS A 19 -1.01 -12.89 16.38
CA LYS A 19 -2.48 -12.91 16.32
C LYS A 19 -2.99 -13.74 15.14
N LYS A 20 -4.18 -14.33 15.32
CA LYS A 20 -4.92 -15.04 14.25
C LYS A 20 -5.50 -14.10 13.19
N LYS A 21 -5.92 -12.90 13.59
CA LYS A 21 -6.36 -11.82 12.72
C LYS A 21 -5.44 -10.61 12.89
N LEU A 22 -5.08 -9.98 11.80
CA LEU A 22 -4.08 -8.91 11.77
C LEU A 22 -4.71 -7.63 11.21
N ASP A 23 -4.41 -6.51 11.86
CA ASP A 23 -4.76 -5.20 11.31
C ASP A 23 -3.76 -4.83 10.20
N VAL A 24 -4.23 -4.13 9.18
CA VAL A 24 -3.39 -3.64 8.09
C VAL A 24 -3.57 -2.14 7.88
N ALA A 25 -2.54 -1.49 7.35
CA ALA A 25 -2.59 -0.09 6.93
C ALA A 25 -2.19 0.02 5.46
N ALA A 26 -2.95 0.80 4.69
CA ALA A 26 -2.59 1.19 3.34
C ALA A 26 -2.26 2.68 3.26
N ASP A 27 -1.09 2.98 2.71
CA ASP A 27 -0.50 4.32 2.66
C ASP A 27 -0.02 4.66 1.25
N LEU A 28 -0.08 5.94 0.88
CA LEU A 28 0.55 6.49 -0.32
C LEU A 28 1.88 7.16 0.03
N HIS A 29 2.89 6.92 -0.78
CA HIS A 29 4.23 7.50 -0.63
C HIS A 29 4.64 8.22 -1.90
N ASP A 30 5.10 9.46 -1.74
CA ASP A 30 5.72 10.25 -2.80
C ASP A 30 7.22 10.35 -2.51
N TRP A 31 8.03 9.77 -3.39
CA TRP A 31 9.48 9.95 -3.36
C TRP A 31 9.85 11.05 -4.35
N LEU A 32 10.25 12.20 -3.82
CA LEU A 32 10.62 13.36 -4.64
C LEU A 32 11.73 12.99 -5.63
N TYR A 33 11.56 13.43 -6.86
CA TYR A 33 12.43 13.16 -7.98
C TYR A 33 12.91 14.45 -8.62
N TYR A 34 14.16 14.50 -9.06
CA TYR A 34 14.81 15.71 -9.57
C TYR A 34 15.33 15.55 -11.01
N GLY A 35 14.97 14.46 -11.68
CA GLY A 35 15.30 14.21 -13.09
C GLY A 35 14.19 14.66 -14.04
N ASP A 36 14.08 13.99 -15.19
CA ASP A 36 13.15 14.36 -16.25
C ASP A 36 11.71 13.96 -15.88
N LYS A 37 10.77 14.88 -16.08
CA LYS A 37 9.33 14.64 -15.88
C LYS A 37 8.75 13.56 -16.79
N ASN A 38 9.41 13.29 -17.93
CA ASN A 38 8.98 12.30 -18.90
C ASN A 38 9.55 10.91 -18.63
N ASP A 39 10.38 10.76 -17.59
CA ASP A 39 10.88 9.45 -17.19
C ASP A 39 9.72 8.52 -16.79
N LEU A 40 9.93 7.24 -17.04
CA LEU A 40 8.90 6.22 -16.85
C LEU A 40 8.36 6.23 -15.41
N MET A 41 7.04 6.30 -15.27
CA MET A 41 6.31 6.29 -13.99
C MET A 41 6.50 7.53 -13.10
N VAL A 42 7.15 8.58 -13.59
CA VAL A 42 7.18 9.86 -12.88
C VAL A 42 5.78 10.46 -12.82
N CYS A 43 5.41 10.92 -11.63
CA CYS A 43 4.16 11.60 -11.34
C CYS A 43 4.43 13.04 -10.89
N GLU A 44 3.40 13.87 -10.98
CA GLU A 44 3.44 15.21 -10.41
C GLU A 44 2.90 15.24 -8.97
N THR A 45 3.48 16.13 -8.17
CA THR A 45 3.07 16.45 -6.81
C THR A 45 3.11 17.97 -6.61
N LYS A 46 2.61 18.45 -5.47
CA LYS A 46 2.69 19.87 -5.14
C LYS A 46 4.16 20.29 -5.04
N PRO A 47 4.53 21.53 -5.46
CA PRO A 47 5.90 22.01 -5.33
C PRO A 47 6.42 21.82 -3.90
N GLN A 48 7.48 21.02 -3.75
CA GLN A 48 8.07 20.72 -2.46
C GLN A 48 9.57 20.47 -2.63
N LYS A 49 10.38 21.12 -1.79
CA LYS A 49 11.85 20.98 -1.79
C LYS A 49 12.48 21.14 -3.19
N GLY A 50 11.99 22.09 -3.98
CA GLY A 50 12.57 22.44 -5.29
C GLY A 50 12.20 21.52 -6.44
N THR A 51 11.21 20.63 -6.29
CA THR A 51 10.69 19.80 -7.38
C THR A 51 9.17 19.68 -7.33
N THR A 52 8.58 19.35 -8.46
CA THR A 52 7.17 18.94 -8.61
C THR A 52 7.05 17.48 -9.06
N HIS A 53 8.17 16.75 -9.17
CA HIS A 53 8.20 15.38 -9.67
C HIS A 53 8.39 14.39 -8.52
N CYS A 54 7.75 13.23 -8.64
CA CYS A 54 7.90 12.15 -7.67
C CYS A 54 7.66 10.78 -8.31
N PHE A 55 8.26 9.75 -7.71
CA PHE A 55 7.77 8.39 -7.86
C PHE A 55 6.73 8.12 -6.79
N ARG A 56 5.51 7.79 -7.21
CA ARG A 56 4.42 7.45 -6.30
C ARG A 56 4.27 5.95 -6.18
N PHE A 57 4.04 5.46 -4.98
CA PHE A 57 3.68 4.07 -4.76
C PHE A 57 2.75 3.93 -3.56
N ALA A 58 1.97 2.86 -3.56
CA ALA A 58 1.11 2.48 -2.46
C ALA A 58 1.67 1.25 -1.76
N THR A 59 1.57 1.21 -0.44
CA THR A 59 1.97 0.04 0.36
C THR A 59 0.80 -0.50 1.14
N ILE A 60 0.79 -1.81 1.41
CA ILE A 60 -0.04 -2.41 2.45
C ILE A 60 0.85 -3.10 3.48
N ASN A 61 0.67 -2.72 4.74
CA ASN A 61 1.49 -3.12 5.86
C ASN A 61 0.64 -3.83 6.91
N ILE A 62 1.11 -4.93 7.47
CA ILE A 62 0.57 -5.47 8.74
C ILE A 62 0.99 -4.53 9.86
N VAL A 63 0.06 -4.20 10.74
CA VAL A 63 0.29 -3.38 11.94
C VAL A 63 -0.03 -4.24 13.17
N GLU A 64 1.00 -4.65 13.91
CA GLU A 64 0.86 -5.46 15.13
C GLU A 64 1.79 -4.95 16.23
N SER A 65 1.22 -4.56 17.37
CA SER A 65 1.96 -4.21 18.60
C SER A 65 3.15 -3.26 18.38
N GLY A 66 2.91 -2.15 17.67
CA GLY A 66 3.92 -1.12 17.39
C GLY A 66 4.90 -1.48 16.26
N ARG A 67 4.73 -2.63 15.61
CA ARG A 67 5.55 -3.06 14.47
C ARG A 67 4.77 -2.95 13.17
N ARG A 68 5.48 -2.61 12.10
CA ARG A 68 4.97 -2.60 10.73
C ARG A 68 5.72 -3.63 9.89
N PHE A 69 4.98 -4.41 9.11
CA PHE A 69 5.55 -5.36 8.16
C PHE A 69 4.91 -5.17 6.79
N THR A 70 5.71 -4.81 5.78
CA THR A 70 5.20 -4.57 4.43
C THR A 70 4.88 -5.88 3.70
N LEU A 71 3.61 -6.05 3.34
CA LEU A 71 3.14 -7.19 2.55
C LEU A 71 3.34 -6.96 1.05
N LEU A 72 3.06 -5.74 0.58
CA LEU A 72 3.19 -5.41 -0.83
C LEU A 72 3.39 -3.90 -0.99
N ALA A 73 4.21 -3.53 -1.98
CA ALA A 73 4.27 -2.19 -2.52
C ALA A 73 4.00 -2.24 -4.03
N THR A 74 3.22 -1.31 -4.54
CA THR A 74 2.90 -1.20 -5.98
C THR A 74 3.09 0.24 -6.46
N LEU A 75 3.79 0.39 -7.58
CA LEU A 75 4.04 1.70 -8.19
C LEU A 75 2.73 2.27 -8.76
N MET A 76 2.60 3.58 -8.67
CA MET A 76 1.49 4.32 -9.23
C MET A 76 2.01 5.28 -10.28
N GLY A 77 1.51 5.14 -11.50
CA GLY A 77 1.76 6.09 -12.58
C GLY A 77 0.67 7.16 -12.62
N VAL A 78 0.80 8.09 -13.56
CA VAL A 78 -0.13 9.23 -13.74
C VAL A 78 -1.58 8.77 -13.96
N PHE A 79 -1.78 7.63 -14.61
CA PHE A 79 -3.10 7.07 -14.90
C PHE A 79 -3.61 6.06 -13.85
N SER A 80 -2.82 5.78 -12.81
CA SER A 80 -3.21 4.83 -11.77
C SER A 80 -4.38 5.37 -10.95
N GLN A 81 -5.40 4.54 -10.80
CA GLN A 81 -6.59 4.90 -10.02
C GLN A 81 -6.48 4.34 -8.60
N LYS A 82 -6.54 5.21 -7.59
CA LYS A 82 -6.37 4.85 -6.18
C LYS A 82 -7.22 3.66 -5.73
N HIS A 83 -8.49 3.60 -6.14
CA HIS A 83 -9.39 2.50 -5.76
C HIS A 83 -8.98 1.17 -6.38
N LYS A 84 -8.46 1.16 -7.62
CA LYS A 84 -7.94 -0.07 -8.25
C LYS A 84 -6.69 -0.56 -7.53
N VAL A 85 -5.79 0.36 -7.19
CA VAL A 85 -4.59 0.07 -6.41
C VAL A 85 -4.93 -0.46 -5.02
N LEU A 86 -5.88 0.18 -4.32
CA LEU A 86 -6.35 -0.29 -3.02
C LEU A 86 -6.98 -1.69 -3.12
N ASN A 87 -7.77 -1.95 -4.16
CA ASN A 87 -8.35 -3.27 -4.42
C ASN A 87 -7.26 -4.34 -4.62
N GLU A 88 -6.22 -4.04 -5.40
CA GLU A 88 -5.08 -4.93 -5.61
C GLU A 88 -4.36 -5.25 -4.29
N LEU A 89 -4.05 -4.23 -3.49
CA LEU A 89 -3.39 -4.38 -2.19
C LEU A 89 -4.22 -5.24 -1.24
N LEU A 90 -5.52 -4.99 -1.11
CA LEU A 90 -6.41 -5.74 -0.23
C LEU A 90 -6.63 -7.18 -0.71
N ALA A 91 -6.81 -7.39 -2.01
CA ALA A 91 -6.91 -8.71 -2.60
C ALA A 91 -5.64 -9.52 -2.36
N TYR A 92 -4.46 -8.90 -2.46
CA TYR A 92 -3.19 -9.54 -2.13
C TYR A 92 -3.11 -9.90 -0.64
N ALA A 93 -3.38 -8.95 0.26
CA ALA A 93 -3.29 -9.19 1.70
C ALA A 93 -4.24 -10.32 2.17
N LYS A 94 -5.47 -10.35 1.66
CA LYS A 94 -6.43 -11.43 1.98
C LYS A 94 -6.00 -12.82 1.56
N LYS A 95 -5.19 -12.93 0.50
CA LYS A 95 -4.61 -14.23 0.09
C LYS A 95 -3.54 -14.72 1.06
N LYS A 96 -2.99 -13.84 1.90
CA LYS A 96 -1.84 -14.14 2.79
C LYS A 96 -2.23 -14.26 4.26
N ILE A 97 -3.16 -13.43 4.69
CA ILE A 97 -3.55 -13.25 6.09
C ILE A 97 -5.06 -13.09 6.27
N ASN A 98 -5.52 -13.33 7.48
CA ASN A 98 -6.88 -12.97 7.89
C ASN A 98 -6.89 -11.54 8.42
N ILE A 99 -7.57 -10.63 7.72
CA ILE A 99 -7.60 -9.21 8.05
C ILE A 99 -8.62 -8.95 9.17
N ASN A 100 -8.23 -8.14 10.15
CA ASN A 100 -9.10 -7.66 11.22
C ASN A 100 -9.73 -6.30 10.84
N ASN A 101 -8.91 -5.25 10.75
CA ASN A 101 -9.30 -3.92 10.28
C ASN A 101 -8.34 -3.41 9.21
N VAL A 102 -8.80 -2.46 8.40
CA VAL A 102 -8.01 -1.77 7.38
C VAL A 102 -7.96 -0.29 7.71
N TYR A 103 -6.77 0.20 8.03
CA TYR A 103 -6.51 1.63 8.17
C TYR A 103 -6.10 2.20 6.81
N VAL A 104 -6.73 3.31 6.40
CA VAL A 104 -6.36 4.04 5.19
C VAL A 104 -6.18 5.51 5.50
N ASP A 105 -5.26 6.16 4.81
CA ASP A 105 -5.07 7.60 4.92
C ASP A 105 -6.21 8.39 4.23
N ARG A 106 -6.24 9.72 4.47
CA ARG A 106 -7.18 10.63 3.79
C ARG A 106 -6.99 10.67 2.27
N GLY A 107 -5.83 10.28 1.76
CA GLY A 107 -5.57 10.18 0.33
C GLY A 107 -6.46 9.14 -0.36
N PHE A 108 -6.92 8.11 0.37
CA PHE A 108 -7.91 7.14 -0.09
C PHE A 108 -9.35 7.50 0.26
N PHE A 109 -9.62 8.62 0.93
CA PHE A 109 -10.99 8.99 1.34
C PHE A 109 -11.81 9.56 0.16
N ASN A 110 -12.26 8.68 -0.73
CA ASN A 110 -13.20 8.97 -1.82
C ASN A 110 -14.20 7.82 -1.98
N VAL A 111 -15.37 8.12 -2.58
CA VAL A 111 -16.49 7.18 -2.73
C VAL A 111 -16.06 5.83 -3.30
N LYS A 112 -15.23 5.83 -4.35
CA LYS A 112 -14.77 4.59 -5.01
C LYS A 112 -13.89 3.73 -4.10
N CYS A 113 -13.04 4.34 -3.27
CA CYS A 113 -12.21 3.59 -2.32
C CYS A 113 -13.04 3.05 -1.14
N ILE A 114 -14.03 3.82 -0.68
CA ILE A 114 -14.98 3.35 0.35
C ILE A 114 -15.76 2.13 -0.16
N GLN A 115 -16.22 2.18 -1.42
CA GLN A 115 -16.87 1.04 -2.07
C GLN A 115 -15.96 -0.20 -2.10
N VAL A 116 -14.67 -0.04 -2.43
CA VAL A 116 -13.70 -1.15 -2.39
C VAL A 116 -13.58 -1.74 -0.98
N LEU A 117 -13.52 -0.91 0.08
CA LEU A 117 -13.48 -1.42 1.46
C LEU A 117 -14.74 -2.23 1.81
N GLN A 118 -15.92 -1.75 1.38
CA GLN A 118 -17.20 -2.45 1.58
C GLN A 118 -17.28 -3.77 0.81
N GLU A 119 -16.85 -3.80 -0.46
CA GLU A 119 -16.77 -5.02 -1.29
C GLU A 119 -15.85 -6.06 -0.65
N HIS A 120 -14.76 -5.60 -0.02
CA HIS A 120 -13.87 -6.45 0.74
C HIS A 120 -14.41 -6.82 2.14
N LYS A 121 -15.57 -6.30 2.57
CA LYS A 121 -16.15 -6.58 3.90
C LYS A 121 -15.15 -6.34 5.04
N VAL A 122 -14.32 -5.32 4.90
CA VAL A 122 -13.35 -4.88 5.91
C VAL A 122 -13.86 -3.62 6.61
N LYS A 123 -13.52 -3.49 7.88
CA LYS A 123 -13.79 -2.29 8.68
C LYS A 123 -12.69 -1.27 8.50
#